data_AF-A0A838ADL9-F1
#
_entry.id   AF-A0A838ADL9-F1
#
_cell.length_a   1.000
_cell.length_b   1.000
_cell.length_c   1.000
_cell.angle_alpha   90.00
_cell.angle_beta   90.00
_cell.angle_gamma   90.00
#
_symmetry.space_group_name_H-M   'P 1'
#
loop_
_entity.id
_entity.type
_entity.pdbx_description
1 polymer ?
#
loop_
_entity_poly.entity_id
_entity_poly.type
_entity_poly.pdbx_seq_one_letter_code
_entity_poly.pdbx_strand_id
1 'polypeptide(L)'
;MDELCDRFGIERPPELPDDHWVCVEREGQRLKRSLEADDAWQALSDLKCMVESIARIVLEIEGTPATPNASFDGIVKRAHELLARQPGHELAYDTPFGNIATQSNKIVLNLATIRNTYGGGHGRARTPILKDEMVTLAFDGALLWSRWALRRLGYFSLGRPNALVEDLVVRNKTFHSGKLKERLMAANLPDAAEDHQRSIGVAVGRRAMQGTFVVRRDGLDPCLESDDLNTWPRDYRLGLAYGLWFDRGDRITITAGSVRWALGVLEPVSDCGDELKEWVDAIVRIRNSGGVSDDWQESRAVADFVKSQLRVRPEQEKFALQRLADNITPEPLF
;
A
#
# COMPACT_ATOMS: atom_id res chain seq x y z
N MET A 1 30.48 -5.65 0.63
CA MET A 1 29.49 -5.50 -0.45
C MET A 1 28.67 -6.76 -0.50
N ASP A 2 27.39 -6.63 -0.81
CA ASP A 2 26.45 -7.75 -0.88
C ASP A 2 26.83 -8.66 -2.08
N GLU A 3 27.07 -9.94 -1.81
CA GLU A 3 27.69 -10.88 -2.76
C GLU A 3 26.77 -11.18 -3.97
N LEU A 4 25.46 -10.96 -3.83
CA LEU A 4 24.48 -11.07 -4.91
C LEU A 4 24.53 -9.88 -5.87
N CYS A 5 24.83 -8.70 -5.34
CA CYS A 5 25.02 -7.50 -6.13
C CYS A 5 26.24 -7.67 -7.04
N ASP A 6 27.36 -8.14 -6.47
CA ASP A 6 28.62 -8.28 -7.20
C ASP A 6 28.56 -9.32 -8.33
N ARG A 7 27.84 -10.44 -8.13
CA ARG A 7 27.79 -11.54 -9.11
C ARG A 7 26.59 -11.47 -10.07
N PHE A 8 25.42 -11.05 -9.59
CA PHE A 8 24.17 -11.12 -10.35
C PHE A 8 23.54 -9.75 -10.60
N GLY A 9 24.09 -8.68 -10.03
CA GLY A 9 23.47 -7.34 -10.06
C GLY A 9 22.12 -7.32 -9.35
N ILE A 10 21.93 -8.21 -8.37
CA ILE A 10 20.71 -8.29 -7.55
C ILE A 10 20.96 -7.49 -6.28
N GLU A 11 20.24 -6.38 -6.13
CA GLU A 11 20.33 -5.50 -4.98
C GLU A 11 19.10 -5.66 -4.08
N ARG A 12 19.33 -5.52 -2.77
CA ARG A 12 18.25 -5.50 -1.79
C ARG A 12 17.35 -4.28 -2.02
N PRO A 13 16.04 -4.47 -2.23
CA PRO A 13 15.13 -3.35 -2.32
C PRO A 13 15.07 -2.59 -0.99
N PRO A 14 15.02 -1.24 -1.02
CA PRO A 14 14.77 -0.46 0.17
C PRO A 14 13.47 -0.92 0.85
N GLU A 15 13.49 -1.02 2.18
CA GLU A 15 12.29 -1.27 3.00
C GLU A 15 11.64 -2.66 2.81
N LEU A 16 12.30 -3.58 2.08
CA LEU A 16 11.92 -4.99 2.09
C LEU A 16 12.26 -5.59 3.47
N PRO A 17 11.32 -6.28 4.16
CA PRO A 17 11.59 -6.94 5.43
C PRO A 17 12.76 -7.93 5.36
N ASP A 18 13.52 -8.06 6.45
CA ASP A 18 14.70 -8.94 6.52
C ASP A 18 14.36 -10.40 6.20
N ASP A 19 13.26 -10.92 6.75
CA ASP A 19 12.83 -12.31 6.55
C ASP A 19 12.57 -12.64 5.07
N HIS A 20 12.02 -11.68 4.31
CA HIS A 20 11.84 -11.83 2.87
C HIS A 20 13.16 -11.75 2.12
N TRP A 21 14.07 -10.86 2.51
CA TRP A 21 15.37 -10.73 1.86
C TRP A 21 16.23 -12.00 2.03
N VAL A 22 16.24 -12.58 3.23
CA VAL A 22 16.95 -13.84 3.52
C VAL A 22 16.51 -14.97 2.58
N CYS A 23 15.23 -15.00 2.19
CA CYS A 23 14.73 -15.98 1.23
C CYS A 23 15.31 -15.78 -0.17
N VAL A 24 15.48 -14.53 -0.63
CA VAL A 24 16.12 -14.20 -1.91
C VAL A 24 17.62 -14.55 -1.85
N GLU A 25 18.29 -14.21 -0.74
CA GLU A 25 19.71 -14.50 -0.57
C GLU A 25 20.00 -15.99 -0.60
N ARG A 26 19.17 -16.78 0.09
CA ARG A 26 19.31 -18.24 0.13
C ARG A 26 19.23 -18.86 -1.27
N GLU A 27 18.31 -18.41 -2.11
CA GLU A 27 18.19 -18.93 -3.47
C GLU A 27 19.33 -18.44 -4.37
N GLY A 28 19.79 -17.19 -4.21
CA GLY A 28 20.98 -16.71 -4.90
C GLY A 28 22.27 -17.47 -4.53
N GLN A 29 22.43 -17.85 -3.26
CA GLN A 29 23.53 -18.71 -2.80
C GLN A 29 23.45 -20.14 -3.35
N ARG A 30 22.24 -20.69 -3.54
CA ARG A 30 22.05 -21.99 -4.22
C ARG A 30 22.50 -21.91 -5.67
N LEU A 31 22.01 -20.91 -6.40
CA LEU A 31 22.38 -20.65 -7.79
C LEU A 31 23.89 -20.50 -7.97
N LYS A 32 24.54 -19.75 -7.08
CA LYS A 32 26.00 -19.57 -7.05
C LYS A 32 26.73 -20.91 -6.97
N ARG A 33 26.35 -21.76 -6.01
CA ARG A 33 26.99 -23.08 -5.82
C ARG A 33 26.84 -23.98 -7.05
N SER A 34 25.69 -23.94 -7.70
CA SER A 34 25.43 -24.73 -8.91
C SER A 34 26.26 -24.26 -10.10
N LEU A 35 26.45 -22.95 -10.24
CA LEU A 35 27.38 -22.38 -11.24
C LEU A 35 28.84 -22.72 -10.94
N GLU A 36 29.26 -22.69 -9.67
CA GLU A 36 30.63 -23.05 -9.28
C GLU A 36 30.93 -24.54 -9.45
N ALA A 37 29.90 -25.38 -9.39
CA ALA A 37 29.98 -26.80 -9.66
C ALA A 37 29.88 -27.15 -11.16
N ASP A 38 29.74 -26.16 -12.05
CA ASP A 38 29.46 -26.34 -13.48
C ASP A 38 28.24 -27.25 -13.75
N ASP A 39 27.27 -27.23 -12.82
CA ASP A 39 26.04 -28.01 -12.93
C ASP A 39 24.94 -27.15 -13.57
N ALA A 40 24.95 -27.11 -14.90
CA ALA A 40 23.99 -26.35 -15.68
C ALA A 40 22.52 -26.74 -15.41
N TRP A 41 22.24 -27.99 -15.04
CA TRP A 41 20.88 -28.46 -14.75
C TRP A 41 20.38 -27.93 -13.42
N GLN A 42 21.23 -28.05 -12.40
CA GLN A 42 20.91 -27.53 -11.09
C GLN A 42 20.84 -26.01 -11.11
N ALA A 43 21.72 -25.35 -11.88
CA ALA A 43 21.67 -23.90 -12.09
C ALA A 43 20.33 -23.44 -12.68
N LEU A 44 19.79 -24.13 -13.70
CA LEU A 44 18.44 -23.85 -14.23
C LEU A 44 17.34 -24.06 -13.17
N SER A 45 17.47 -25.08 -12.34
CA SER A 45 16.51 -25.36 -11.28
C SER A 45 16.53 -24.26 -10.20
N ASP A 46 17.71 -23.85 -9.77
CA ASP A 46 17.90 -22.81 -8.75
C ASP A 46 17.46 -21.44 -9.26
N LEU A 47 17.68 -21.17 -10.55
CA LEU A 47 17.21 -19.94 -11.20
C LEU A 47 15.68 -19.83 -11.17
N LYS A 48 14.98 -20.93 -11.45
CA LYS A 48 13.53 -21.02 -11.31
C LYS A 48 13.11 -20.78 -9.87
N CYS A 49 13.77 -21.42 -8.90
CA CYS A 49 13.48 -21.23 -7.48
C CYS A 49 13.66 -19.77 -7.03
N MET A 50 14.69 -19.08 -7.51
CA MET A 50 14.92 -17.66 -7.20
C MET A 50 13.79 -16.77 -7.73
N VAL A 51 13.38 -16.95 -8.99
CA VAL A 51 12.23 -16.24 -9.57
C VAL A 51 10.96 -16.53 -8.76
N GLU A 52 10.71 -17.80 -8.46
CA GLU A 52 9.52 -18.24 -7.72
C GLU A 52 9.49 -17.64 -6.31
N SER A 53 10.64 -17.59 -5.63
CA SER A 53 10.80 -16.99 -4.29
C SER A 53 10.42 -15.51 -4.31
N ILE A 54 10.96 -14.74 -5.27
CA ILE A 54 10.61 -13.32 -5.45
C ILE A 54 9.11 -13.15 -5.72
N ALA A 55 8.54 -13.96 -6.62
CA ALA A 55 7.12 -13.89 -6.94
C ALA A 55 6.22 -14.24 -5.75
N ARG A 56 6.61 -15.22 -4.91
CA ARG A 56 5.88 -15.57 -3.68
C ARG A 56 5.93 -14.45 -2.64
N ILE A 57 7.08 -13.80 -2.47
CA ILE A 57 7.23 -12.64 -1.58
C ILE A 57 6.27 -11.51 -2.01
N VAL A 58 6.15 -11.23 -3.31
CA VAL A 58 5.19 -10.23 -3.82
C VAL A 58 3.76 -10.57 -3.38
N LEU A 59 3.34 -11.83 -3.53
CA LEU A 59 1.99 -12.28 -3.19
C LEU A 59 1.74 -12.31 -1.68
N GLU A 60 2.76 -12.63 -0.88
CA GLU A 60 2.69 -12.57 0.57
C GLU A 60 2.56 -11.13 1.07
N ILE A 61 3.35 -10.21 0.53
CA ILE A 61 3.25 -8.77 0.81
C ILE A 61 1.90 -8.21 0.39
N GLU A 62 1.33 -8.72 -0.71
CA GLU A 62 -0.03 -8.39 -1.13
C GLU A 62 -1.12 -8.90 -0.15
N GLY A 63 -0.78 -9.80 0.78
CA GLY A 63 -1.75 -10.45 1.66
C GLY A 63 -2.52 -11.58 0.98
N THR A 64 -2.07 -12.04 -0.18
CA THR A 64 -2.66 -13.17 -0.93
C THR A 64 -1.61 -14.25 -1.21
N PRO A 65 -0.99 -14.83 -0.15
CA PRO A 65 0.13 -15.75 -0.30
C PRO A 65 -0.26 -16.94 -1.19
N ALA A 66 0.66 -17.32 -2.08
CA ALA A 66 0.45 -18.45 -2.97
C ALA A 66 0.37 -19.75 -2.17
N THR A 67 -0.61 -20.61 -2.51
CA THR A 67 -0.70 -21.94 -1.90
C THR A 67 0.55 -22.78 -2.23
N PRO A 68 0.87 -23.81 -1.43
CA PRO A 68 2.03 -24.68 -1.69
C PRO A 68 2.02 -25.31 -3.08
N ASN A 69 0.83 -25.62 -3.61
CA ASN A 69 0.64 -26.29 -4.90
C ASN A 69 0.37 -25.32 -6.06
N ALA A 70 0.45 -24.01 -5.82
CA ALA A 70 0.27 -23.03 -6.89
C ALA A 70 1.33 -23.21 -7.99
N SER A 71 0.88 -23.21 -9.25
CA SER A 71 1.76 -23.38 -10.39
C SER A 71 2.73 -22.19 -10.51
N PHE A 72 3.98 -22.46 -10.90
CA PHE A 72 5.00 -21.44 -11.17
C PHE A 72 4.46 -20.31 -12.07
N ASP A 73 3.87 -20.67 -13.21
CA ASP A 73 3.34 -19.71 -14.18
C ASP A 73 2.29 -18.78 -13.57
N GLY A 74 1.38 -19.34 -12.76
CA GLY A 74 0.33 -18.58 -12.08
C GLY A 74 0.89 -17.59 -11.06
N ILE A 75 1.87 -18.02 -10.25
CA ILE A 75 2.52 -17.17 -9.25
C ILE A 75 3.27 -16.02 -9.93
N VAL A 76 4.10 -16.33 -10.93
CA VAL A 76 4.93 -15.33 -11.62
C VAL A 76 4.08 -14.34 -12.41
N LYS A 77 3.04 -14.80 -13.13
CA LYS A 77 2.13 -13.90 -13.85
C LYS A 77 1.45 -12.92 -12.91
N ARG A 78 0.88 -13.41 -11.81
CA ARG A 78 0.17 -12.58 -10.84
C ARG A 78 1.10 -11.58 -10.17
N ALA A 79 2.30 -12.02 -9.77
CA ALA A 79 3.31 -11.12 -9.20
C ALA A 79 3.74 -10.04 -10.20
N HIS A 80 3.96 -10.40 -11.47
CA HIS A 80 4.30 -9.45 -12.52
C HIS A 80 3.18 -8.43 -12.75
N GLU A 81 1.91 -8.85 -12.80
CA GLU A 81 0.77 -7.95 -12.99
C GLU A 81 0.64 -6.94 -11.84
N LEU A 82 0.81 -7.39 -10.60
CA LEU A 82 0.80 -6.54 -9.40
C LEU A 82 1.92 -5.50 -9.44
N LEU A 83 3.15 -5.94 -9.71
CA LEU A 83 4.30 -5.04 -9.78
C LEU A 83 4.22 -4.09 -10.98
N ALA A 84 3.67 -4.54 -12.11
CA ALA A 84 3.55 -3.73 -13.31
C ALA A 84 2.62 -2.55 -13.09
N ARG A 85 1.45 -2.75 -12.45
CA ARG A 85 0.47 -1.69 -12.17
C ARG A 85 0.88 -0.71 -11.09
N GLN A 86 2.04 -0.91 -10.48
CA GLN A 86 2.47 -0.08 -9.39
C GLN A 86 2.85 1.34 -9.84
N PRO A 87 2.32 2.39 -9.21
CA PRO A 87 2.72 3.77 -9.47
C PRO A 87 4.09 4.08 -8.86
N GLY A 88 4.82 4.99 -9.49
CA GLY A 88 6.07 5.55 -8.96
C GLY A 88 6.75 6.42 -10.00
N HIS A 89 7.24 7.61 -9.61
CA HIS A 89 7.87 8.54 -10.55
C HIS A 89 9.16 7.99 -11.17
N GLU A 90 9.82 7.04 -10.49
CA GLU A 90 11.00 6.32 -10.95
C GLU A 90 10.65 5.03 -11.69
N LEU A 91 9.37 4.65 -11.71
CA LEU A 91 8.90 3.41 -12.27
C LEU A 91 8.31 3.69 -13.64
N ALA A 92 9.11 3.45 -14.68
CA ALA A 92 8.62 3.46 -16.04
C ALA A 92 7.59 2.33 -16.23
N TYR A 93 6.30 2.68 -16.30
CA TYR A 93 5.21 1.80 -16.69
C TYR A 93 4.78 2.07 -18.14
N ASP A 94 4.84 3.32 -18.56
CA ASP A 94 4.44 3.73 -19.90
C ASP A 94 5.31 3.10 -20.99
N THR A 95 4.67 2.71 -22.09
CA THR A 95 5.34 2.12 -23.24
C THR A 95 6.35 3.13 -23.81
N PRO A 96 7.58 2.71 -24.14
CA PRO A 96 8.02 1.35 -24.46
C PRO A 96 8.63 0.52 -23.30
N PHE A 97 8.87 1.08 -22.12
CA PHE A 97 9.58 0.38 -21.05
C PHE A 97 8.78 -0.77 -20.44
N GLY A 98 7.47 -0.61 -20.28
CA GLY A 98 6.57 -1.68 -19.85
C GLY A 98 6.65 -2.93 -20.74
N ASN A 99 6.83 -2.74 -22.06
CA ASN A 99 6.95 -3.85 -23.00
C ASN A 99 8.19 -4.72 -22.72
N ILE A 100 9.32 -4.11 -22.35
CA ILE A 100 10.55 -4.85 -22.02
C ILE A 100 10.31 -5.77 -20.82
N ALA A 101 9.65 -5.25 -19.78
CA ALA A 101 9.30 -6.04 -18.60
C ALA A 101 8.36 -7.20 -18.95
N THR A 102 7.35 -6.96 -19.79
CA THR A 102 6.43 -8.01 -20.26
C THR A 102 7.15 -9.08 -21.07
N GLN A 103 8.11 -8.72 -21.93
CA GLN A 103 8.91 -9.71 -22.66
C GLN A 103 9.83 -10.51 -21.73
N SER A 104 10.44 -9.86 -20.75
CA SER A 104 11.22 -10.54 -19.71
C SER A 104 10.37 -11.55 -18.93
N ASN A 105 9.13 -11.20 -18.57
CA ASN A 105 8.18 -12.13 -17.94
C ASN A 105 7.88 -13.34 -18.84
N LYS A 106 7.68 -13.14 -20.15
CA LYS A 106 7.47 -14.25 -21.09
C LYS A 106 8.67 -15.20 -21.15
N ILE A 107 9.90 -14.68 -21.12
CA ILE A 107 11.12 -15.51 -21.07
C ILE A 107 11.13 -16.34 -19.78
N VAL A 108 10.85 -15.71 -18.64
CA VAL A 108 10.78 -16.37 -17.34
C VAL A 108 9.73 -17.47 -17.29
N LEU A 109 8.55 -17.25 -17.84
CA LEU A 109 7.50 -18.28 -17.88
C LEU A 109 7.93 -19.51 -18.69
N ASN A 110 8.79 -19.35 -19.69
CA ASN A 110 9.38 -20.48 -20.39
C ASN A 110 10.39 -21.27 -19.54
N LEU A 111 10.88 -20.76 -18.41
CA LEU A 111 11.81 -21.49 -17.53
C LEU A 111 11.20 -22.77 -16.97
N ALA A 112 9.90 -22.79 -16.64
CA ALA A 112 9.25 -24.02 -16.19
C ALA A 112 9.28 -25.10 -17.28
N THR A 113 9.00 -24.71 -18.52
CA THR A 113 9.06 -25.59 -19.70
C THR A 113 10.49 -26.04 -19.99
N ILE A 114 11.46 -25.12 -19.96
CA ILE A 114 12.89 -25.41 -20.15
C ILE A 114 13.35 -26.37 -19.05
N ARG A 115 13.07 -26.09 -17.77
CA ARG A 115 13.41 -26.97 -16.65
C ARG A 115 12.74 -28.33 -16.77
N ASN A 116 11.49 -28.43 -17.20
CA ASN A 116 10.85 -29.75 -17.33
C ASN A 116 11.37 -30.54 -18.53
N THR A 117 11.72 -29.86 -19.62
CA THR A 117 12.28 -30.49 -20.81
C THR A 117 13.72 -30.90 -20.58
N TYR A 118 14.47 -30.06 -19.88
CA TYR A 118 15.89 -30.15 -19.70
C TYR A 118 16.25 -30.46 -18.23
N GLY A 119 15.96 -29.57 -17.28
CA GLY A 119 16.29 -29.68 -15.86
C GLY A 119 15.93 -30.98 -15.10
N GLY A 120 16.85 -31.42 -14.24
CA GLY A 120 16.65 -32.46 -13.21
C GLY A 120 16.80 -33.90 -13.70
N GLY A 121 17.96 -34.52 -13.46
CA GLY A 121 18.26 -35.91 -13.80
C GLY A 121 17.60 -36.98 -12.90
N HIS A 122 16.74 -36.62 -11.95
CA HIS A 122 16.06 -37.61 -11.11
C HIS A 122 15.09 -38.46 -11.93
N GLY A 123 15.48 -39.72 -12.17
CA GLY A 123 14.65 -40.73 -12.81
C GLY A 123 14.72 -40.79 -14.35
N ARG A 124 15.62 -40.05 -14.99
CA ARG A 124 15.78 -40.11 -16.46
C ARG A 124 16.80 -41.15 -16.89
N ALA A 125 16.42 -41.97 -17.87
CA ALA A 125 17.32 -42.96 -18.48
C ALA A 125 18.46 -42.33 -19.30
N ARG A 126 18.32 -41.06 -19.71
CA ARG A 126 19.34 -40.26 -20.41
C ARG A 126 19.24 -38.79 -20.02
N THR A 127 20.38 -38.14 -19.87
CA THR A 127 20.49 -36.69 -19.68
C THR A 127 20.54 -36.01 -21.05
N PRO A 128 19.66 -35.02 -21.36
CA PRO A 128 19.80 -34.23 -22.58
C PRO A 128 21.14 -33.48 -22.58
N ILE A 129 21.62 -32.96 -23.71
CA ILE A 129 22.80 -32.07 -23.71
C ILE A 129 22.29 -30.63 -23.65
N LEU A 130 22.64 -29.91 -22.60
CA LEU A 130 22.38 -28.48 -22.50
C LEU A 130 23.56 -27.74 -23.13
N LYS A 131 23.31 -26.85 -24.09
CA LYS A 131 24.35 -26.00 -24.66
C LYS A 131 24.52 -24.76 -23.79
N ASP A 132 25.74 -24.25 -23.68
CA ASP A 132 26.06 -23.03 -22.93
C ASP A 132 25.14 -21.86 -23.30
N GLU A 133 24.89 -21.64 -24.60
CA GLU A 133 23.99 -20.59 -25.08
C GLU A 133 22.56 -20.70 -24.48
N MET A 134 22.05 -21.92 -24.28
CA MET A 134 20.72 -22.13 -23.70
C MET A 134 20.69 -21.78 -22.21
N VAL A 135 21.77 -22.08 -21.50
CA VAL A 135 21.94 -21.72 -20.08
C VAL A 135 22.02 -20.21 -19.97
N THR A 136 22.92 -19.58 -20.73
CA THR A 136 23.13 -18.13 -20.74
C THR A 136 21.84 -17.38 -21.01
N LEU A 137 21.08 -17.78 -22.04
CA LEU A 137 19.82 -17.11 -22.38
C LEU A 137 18.76 -17.22 -21.27
N ALA A 138 18.66 -18.38 -20.63
CA ALA A 138 17.77 -18.58 -19.49
C ALA A 138 18.17 -17.69 -18.30
N PHE A 139 19.48 -17.63 -18.02
CA PHE A 139 20.07 -16.77 -16.99
C PHE A 139 19.76 -15.29 -17.22
N ASP A 140 20.03 -14.79 -18.43
CA ASP A 140 19.83 -13.37 -18.75
C ASP A 140 18.36 -12.97 -18.59
N GLY A 141 17.44 -13.80 -19.08
CA GLY A 141 16.00 -13.55 -18.97
C GLY A 141 15.50 -13.55 -17.53
N ALA A 142 15.96 -14.52 -16.72
CA ALA A 142 15.58 -14.63 -15.32
C ALA A 142 16.15 -13.50 -14.48
N LEU A 143 17.44 -13.18 -14.63
CA LEU A 143 18.08 -12.09 -13.90
C LEU A 143 17.51 -10.74 -14.31
N LEU A 144 17.17 -10.54 -15.58
CA LEU A 144 16.49 -9.32 -16.03
C LEU A 144 15.15 -9.14 -15.29
N TRP A 145 14.33 -10.19 -15.24
CA TRP A 145 13.03 -10.12 -14.55
C TRP A 145 13.21 -9.94 -13.05
N SER A 146 14.09 -10.71 -12.41
CA SER A 146 14.35 -10.62 -10.97
C SER A 146 14.81 -9.22 -10.55
N ARG A 147 15.75 -8.62 -11.31
CA ARG A 147 16.20 -7.24 -11.06
C ARG A 147 15.12 -6.20 -11.29
N TRP A 148 14.26 -6.41 -12.30
CA TRP A 148 13.10 -5.56 -12.52
C TRP A 148 12.08 -5.68 -11.38
N ALA A 149 11.78 -6.91 -10.96
CA ALA A 149 10.79 -7.21 -9.93
C ALA A 149 11.24 -6.66 -8.57
N LEU A 150 12.50 -6.88 -8.18
CA LEU A 150 13.05 -6.43 -6.91
C LEU A 150 13.07 -4.89 -6.79
N ARG A 151 13.48 -4.16 -7.83
CA ARG A 151 13.41 -2.68 -7.82
C ARG A 151 11.99 -2.16 -7.55
N ARG A 152 10.97 -2.83 -8.10
CA ARG A 152 9.56 -2.49 -7.84
C ARG A 152 9.10 -2.97 -6.47
N LEU A 153 9.56 -4.13 -6.03
CA LEU A 153 9.16 -4.75 -4.77
C LEU A 153 9.39 -3.84 -3.55
N GLY A 154 10.48 -3.06 -3.53
CA GLY A 154 10.72 -2.10 -2.44
C GLY A 154 9.60 -1.07 -2.33
N TYR A 155 9.28 -0.41 -3.45
CA TYR A 155 8.12 0.48 -3.52
C TYR A 155 6.82 -0.26 -3.19
N PHE A 156 6.67 -1.49 -3.70
CA PHE A 156 5.43 -2.27 -3.55
C PHE A 156 5.15 -2.56 -2.09
N SER A 157 6.20 -2.87 -1.32
CA SER A 157 6.17 -3.09 0.13
C SER A 157 5.80 -1.81 0.89
N LEU A 158 6.37 -0.67 0.48
CA LEU A 158 6.14 0.63 1.12
C LEU A 158 4.67 1.06 1.12
N GLY A 159 3.99 0.79 0.00
CA GLY A 159 2.60 1.19 -0.23
C GLY A 159 1.55 0.25 0.34
N ARG A 160 1.91 -0.93 0.86
CA ARG A 160 0.88 -1.89 1.29
C ARG A 160 0.04 -1.36 2.46
N PRO A 161 -1.30 -1.45 2.39
CA PRO A 161 -2.20 -0.92 3.41
C PRO A 161 -1.89 -1.41 4.82
N ASN A 162 -1.68 -2.72 4.99
CA ASN A 162 -1.41 -3.32 6.31
C ASN A 162 -0.13 -2.75 6.95
N ALA A 163 0.97 -2.71 6.21
CA ALA A 163 2.24 -2.18 6.70
C ALA A 163 2.18 -0.67 6.96
N LEU A 164 1.44 0.08 6.14
CA LEU A 164 1.25 1.52 6.32
C LEU A 164 0.39 1.82 7.54
N VAL A 165 -0.72 1.12 7.72
CA VAL A 165 -1.60 1.23 8.89
C VAL A 165 -0.87 0.82 10.17
N GLU A 166 -0.08 -0.26 10.12
CA GLU A 166 0.73 -0.70 11.24
C GLU A 166 1.74 0.38 11.66
N ASP A 167 2.48 0.97 10.72
CA ASP A 167 3.45 2.02 11.01
C ASP A 167 2.79 3.31 11.52
N LEU A 168 1.66 3.71 10.95
CA LEU A 168 0.93 4.91 11.35
C LEU A 168 0.37 4.79 12.76
N VAL A 169 -0.21 3.63 13.10
CA VAL A 169 -1.04 3.52 14.29
C VAL A 169 -0.49 2.55 15.32
N VAL A 170 -0.02 1.34 14.93
CA VAL A 170 0.48 0.32 15.88
C VAL A 170 1.86 0.71 16.40
N ARG A 171 2.82 0.88 15.50
CA ARG A 171 4.22 1.16 15.84
C ARG A 171 4.49 2.62 16.14
N ASN A 172 3.57 3.52 15.77
CA ASN A 172 3.71 4.95 16.00
C ASN A 172 5.04 5.45 15.40
N LYS A 173 5.36 5.01 14.17
CA LYS A 173 6.63 5.30 13.50
C LYS A 173 6.77 6.82 13.31
N THR A 174 8.00 7.32 13.47
CA THR A 174 8.31 8.72 13.18
C THR A 174 8.40 8.90 11.67
N PHE A 175 7.60 9.83 11.12
CA PHE A 175 7.64 10.17 9.71
C PHE A 175 8.45 11.46 9.51
N HIS A 176 9.37 11.43 8.56
CA HIS A 176 10.06 12.61 8.08
C HIS A 176 9.28 13.21 6.88
N SER A 177 9.44 14.51 6.69
CA SER A 177 8.81 15.28 5.60
C SER A 177 8.89 14.55 4.25
N GLY A 178 7.75 14.32 3.60
CA GLY A 178 7.64 13.70 2.28
C GLY A 178 7.52 12.18 2.31
N LYS A 179 7.91 11.51 3.40
CA LYS A 179 7.90 10.04 3.47
C LYS A 179 6.50 9.44 3.52
N LEU A 180 5.55 10.11 4.17
CA LEU A 180 4.16 9.63 4.12
C LEU A 180 3.58 9.83 2.71
N LYS A 181 3.88 10.96 2.06
CA LYS A 181 3.46 11.22 0.68
C LYS A 181 3.95 10.14 -0.28
N GLU A 182 5.24 9.77 -0.21
CA GLU A 182 5.82 8.68 -1.00
C GLU A 182 5.05 7.36 -0.78
N ARG A 183 4.69 7.04 0.46
CA ARG A 183 3.95 5.81 0.78
C ARG A 183 2.50 5.83 0.31
N LEU A 184 1.82 6.97 0.42
CA LEU A 184 0.45 7.13 -0.08
C LEU A 184 0.41 7.03 -1.61
N MET A 185 1.41 7.59 -2.30
CA MET A 185 1.58 7.39 -3.73
C MET A 185 1.81 5.92 -4.07
N ALA A 186 2.72 5.24 -3.36
CA ALA A 186 3.00 3.82 -3.57
C ALA A 186 1.80 2.91 -3.24
N ALA A 187 0.91 3.34 -2.34
CA ALA A 187 -0.32 2.63 -2.00
C ALA A 187 -1.34 2.58 -3.14
N ASN A 188 -1.17 3.45 -4.14
CA ASN A 188 -2.06 3.57 -5.29
C ASN A 188 -3.53 3.65 -4.86
N LEU A 189 -3.84 4.61 -3.97
CA LEU A 189 -5.19 4.78 -3.43
C LEU A 189 -6.30 4.64 -4.50
N PRO A 190 -6.18 5.20 -5.72
CA PRO A 190 -7.23 5.12 -6.73
C PRO A 190 -7.58 3.70 -7.19
N ASP A 191 -6.58 2.81 -7.26
CA ASP A 191 -6.78 1.41 -7.67
C ASP A 191 -6.81 0.44 -6.47
N ALA A 192 -6.65 0.94 -5.25
CA ALA A 192 -6.74 0.12 -4.05
C ALA A 192 -8.20 -0.28 -3.79
N ALA A 193 -8.42 -1.44 -3.17
CA ALA A 193 -9.76 -1.84 -2.72
C ALA A 193 -10.34 -0.82 -1.72
N GLU A 194 -11.66 -0.63 -1.71
CA GLU A 194 -12.36 0.35 -0.87
C GLU A 194 -12.00 0.19 0.63
N ASP A 195 -11.97 -1.04 1.14
CA ASP A 195 -11.56 -1.34 2.53
C ASP A 195 -10.11 -0.89 2.84
N HIS A 196 -9.21 -1.03 1.86
CA HIS A 196 -7.82 -0.58 1.97
C HIS A 196 -7.72 0.95 1.95
N GLN A 197 -8.44 1.60 1.04
CA GLN A 197 -8.52 3.07 1.01
C GLN A 197 -9.02 3.60 2.36
N ARG A 198 -10.12 3.03 2.86
CA ARG A 198 -10.75 3.40 4.13
C ARG A 198 -9.83 3.18 5.32
N SER A 199 -9.22 2.00 5.44
CA SER A 199 -8.32 1.69 6.56
C SER A 199 -7.08 2.61 6.59
N ILE A 200 -6.51 2.94 5.43
CA ILE A 200 -5.41 3.93 5.35
C ILE A 200 -5.90 5.31 5.76
N GLY A 201 -7.07 5.75 5.27
CA GLY A 201 -7.69 7.03 5.65
C GLY A 201 -7.85 7.15 7.17
N VAL A 202 -8.45 6.13 7.80
CA VAL A 202 -8.62 6.06 9.27
C VAL A 202 -7.29 6.18 9.99
N ALA A 203 -6.27 5.47 9.52
CA ALA A 203 -4.94 5.52 10.12
C ALA A 203 -4.30 6.90 10.04
N VAL A 204 -4.40 7.57 8.88
CA VAL A 204 -3.89 8.94 8.68
C VAL A 204 -4.64 9.93 9.55
N GLY A 205 -5.98 9.90 9.56
CA GLY A 205 -6.81 10.80 10.37
C GLY A 205 -6.50 10.69 11.86
N ARG A 206 -6.46 9.46 12.39
CA ARG A 206 -6.10 9.20 13.81
C ARG A 206 -4.72 9.73 14.15
N ARG A 207 -3.77 9.55 13.24
CA ARG A 207 -2.39 9.97 13.44
C ARG A 207 -2.22 11.49 13.37
N ALA A 208 -2.97 12.16 12.49
CA ALA A 208 -3.02 13.61 12.43
C ALA A 208 -3.53 14.22 13.75
N MET A 209 -4.52 13.58 14.40
CA MET A 209 -5.05 14.00 15.70
C MET A 209 -4.08 13.82 16.87
N GLN A 210 -2.99 13.07 16.72
CA GLN A 210 -1.95 12.93 17.73
C GLN A 210 -0.89 14.06 17.69
N GLY A 211 -1.17 15.17 17.01
CA GLY A 211 -0.25 16.31 16.89
C GLY A 211 0.94 16.07 15.97
N THR A 212 0.87 15.06 15.10
CA THR A 212 1.95 14.75 14.16
C THR A 212 1.84 15.63 12.91
N PHE A 213 2.42 16.84 12.96
CA PHE A 213 2.35 17.83 11.88
C PHE A 213 2.73 17.29 10.50
N VAL A 214 3.76 16.42 10.42
CA VAL A 214 4.21 15.83 9.15
C VAL A 214 3.13 14.95 8.53
N VAL A 215 2.45 14.13 9.33
CA VAL A 215 1.39 13.24 8.85
C VAL A 215 0.20 14.05 8.37
N ARG A 216 -0.14 15.14 9.08
CA ARG A 216 -1.16 16.08 8.63
C ARG A 216 -0.80 16.70 7.27
N ARG A 217 0.41 17.25 7.15
CA ARG A 217 0.86 17.95 5.93
C ARG A 217 1.01 17.04 4.72
N ASP A 218 1.34 15.76 4.94
CA ASP A 218 1.58 14.82 3.84
C ASP A 218 0.33 14.00 3.46
N GLY A 219 -0.66 13.85 4.36
CA GLY A 219 -1.83 12.99 4.14
C GLY A 219 -3.20 13.64 4.32
N LEU A 220 -3.32 14.70 5.12
CA LEU A 220 -4.58 15.42 5.32
C LEU A 220 -4.66 16.69 4.46
N ASP A 221 -3.71 17.60 4.63
CA ASP A 221 -3.73 18.92 3.99
C ASP A 221 -3.85 18.80 2.45
N PRO A 222 -3.11 17.90 1.75
CA PRO A 222 -3.26 17.74 0.30
C PRO A 222 -4.61 17.16 -0.16
N CYS A 223 -5.32 16.45 0.73
CA CYS A 223 -6.66 15.91 0.48
C CYS A 223 -7.74 17.00 0.68
N LEU A 224 -7.51 17.94 1.60
CA LEU A 224 -8.35 19.13 1.79
C LEU A 224 -8.20 20.15 0.65
N GLU A 225 -7.02 20.22 0.04
CA GLU A 225 -6.70 21.17 -1.04
C GLU A 225 -7.16 20.70 -2.43
N SER A 226 -7.73 19.50 -2.54
CA SER A 226 -8.12 18.89 -3.81
C SER A 226 -9.52 18.29 -3.69
N ASP A 227 -10.37 18.50 -4.71
CA ASP A 227 -11.69 17.86 -4.83
C ASP A 227 -11.66 16.60 -5.72
N ASP A 228 -10.48 16.22 -6.24
CA ASP A 228 -10.35 15.14 -7.21
C ASP A 228 -10.46 13.75 -6.53
N LEU A 229 -11.59 13.10 -6.73
CA LEU A 229 -11.86 11.73 -6.26
C LEU A 229 -11.02 10.67 -6.98
N ASN A 230 -10.39 10.99 -8.12
CA ASN A 230 -9.45 10.07 -8.77
C ASN A 230 -8.07 10.10 -8.12
N THR A 231 -7.74 11.14 -7.35
CA THR A 231 -6.48 11.23 -6.59
C THR A 231 -6.71 10.86 -5.12
N TRP A 232 -7.82 11.34 -4.55
CA TRP A 232 -8.22 11.09 -3.17
C TRP A 232 -9.61 10.45 -3.15
N PRO A 233 -9.67 9.11 -3.27
CA PRO A 233 -10.92 8.39 -3.40
C PRO A 233 -11.89 8.57 -2.23
N ARG A 234 -13.16 8.30 -2.52
CA ARG A 234 -14.28 8.35 -1.58
C ARG A 234 -13.94 7.67 -0.25
N ASP A 235 -13.52 6.41 -0.29
CA ASP A 235 -13.33 5.62 0.92
C ASP A 235 -12.15 6.08 1.76
N TYR A 236 -11.09 6.61 1.13
CA TYR A 236 -10.00 7.26 1.83
C TYR A 236 -10.50 8.49 2.61
N ARG A 237 -11.31 9.35 1.98
CA ARG A 237 -11.90 10.54 2.61
C ARG A 237 -12.82 10.18 3.77
N LEU A 238 -13.68 9.18 3.59
CA LEU A 238 -14.53 8.65 4.67
C LEU A 238 -13.70 8.15 5.84
N GLY A 239 -12.68 7.33 5.56
CA GLY A 239 -11.78 6.84 6.59
C GLY A 239 -11.08 7.98 7.32
N LEU A 240 -10.61 8.99 6.58
CA LEU A 240 -9.93 10.14 7.16
C LEU A 240 -10.87 10.92 8.09
N ALA A 241 -12.08 11.24 7.65
CA ALA A 241 -13.09 11.91 8.46
C ALA A 241 -13.39 11.13 9.75
N TYR A 242 -13.57 9.80 9.65
CA TYR A 242 -13.74 8.95 10.82
C TYR A 242 -12.54 9.02 11.78
N GLY A 243 -11.32 8.90 11.26
CA GLY A 243 -10.11 8.94 12.07
C GLY A 243 -9.85 10.28 12.74
N LEU A 244 -10.39 11.38 12.20
CA LEU A 244 -10.35 12.71 12.81
C LEU A 244 -11.30 12.86 14.02
N TRP A 245 -12.34 12.03 14.10
CA TRP A 245 -13.35 12.09 15.17
C TRP A 245 -13.25 10.93 16.17
N PHE A 246 -12.63 9.82 15.80
CA PHE A 246 -12.53 8.63 16.64
C PHE A 246 -11.11 8.08 16.74
N ASP A 247 -10.64 7.86 17.96
CA ASP A 247 -9.39 7.13 18.22
C ASP A 247 -9.54 5.62 18.00
N ARG A 248 -8.51 4.83 18.34
CA ARG A 248 -8.51 3.37 18.16
C ARG A 248 -9.51 2.61 19.03
N GLY A 249 -9.88 3.18 20.17
CA GLY A 249 -10.87 2.61 21.09
C GLY A 249 -12.25 3.20 20.87
N ASP A 250 -12.49 3.80 19.69
CA ASP A 250 -13.69 4.52 19.31
C ASP A 250 -14.09 5.62 20.30
N ARG A 251 -13.10 6.19 20.98
CA ARG A 251 -13.29 7.38 21.81
C ARG A 251 -13.30 8.61 20.94
N ILE A 252 -14.16 9.55 21.31
CA ILE A 252 -14.34 10.80 20.57
C ILE A 252 -13.12 11.70 20.75
N THR A 253 -12.53 12.16 19.65
CA THR A 253 -11.37 13.06 19.59
C THR A 253 -11.71 14.43 19.00
N ILE A 254 -13.00 14.78 18.98
CA ILE A 254 -13.50 16.01 18.36
C ILE A 254 -12.86 17.26 18.98
N THR A 255 -12.36 18.12 18.11
CA THR A 255 -11.89 19.48 18.39
C THR A 255 -12.49 20.42 17.35
N ALA A 256 -12.40 21.73 17.56
CA ALA A 256 -12.86 22.69 16.55
C ALA A 256 -12.18 22.50 15.19
N GLY A 257 -10.87 22.20 15.19
CA GLY A 257 -10.11 21.89 13.99
C GLY A 257 -10.58 20.61 13.30
N SER A 258 -10.74 19.52 14.05
CA SER A 258 -11.10 18.22 13.45
C SER A 258 -12.52 18.18 12.88
N VAL A 259 -13.47 18.96 13.40
CA VAL A 259 -14.79 19.15 12.76
C VAL A 259 -14.64 19.81 11.39
N ARG A 260 -13.87 20.91 11.31
CA ARG A 260 -13.65 21.63 10.04
C ARG A 260 -12.96 20.74 9.02
N TRP A 261 -11.90 20.04 9.42
CA TRP A 261 -11.17 19.16 8.53
C TRP A 261 -12.00 17.96 8.08
N ALA A 262 -12.74 17.30 8.98
CA ALA A 262 -13.57 16.16 8.62
C ALA A 262 -14.67 16.56 7.63
N LEU A 263 -15.37 17.67 7.87
CA LEU A 263 -16.39 18.14 6.93
C LEU A 263 -15.77 18.61 5.60
N GLY A 264 -14.58 19.22 5.63
CA GLY A 264 -13.85 19.61 4.42
C GLY A 264 -13.45 18.41 3.56
N VAL A 265 -12.92 17.33 4.14
CA VAL A 265 -12.56 16.15 3.33
C VAL A 265 -13.78 15.42 2.78
N LEU A 266 -14.94 15.53 3.43
CA LEU A 266 -16.22 15.00 2.95
C LEU A 266 -16.90 15.92 1.93
N GLU A 267 -16.42 17.16 1.74
CA GLU A 267 -17.02 18.14 0.83
C GLU A 267 -17.24 17.56 -0.59
N PRO A 268 -16.26 16.88 -1.20
CA PRO A 268 -16.38 16.33 -2.56
C PRO A 268 -17.17 15.02 -2.63
N VAL A 269 -17.53 14.40 -1.50
CA VAL A 269 -18.24 13.11 -1.45
C VAL A 269 -19.74 13.35 -1.37
N SER A 270 -20.46 13.03 -2.45
CA SER A 270 -21.90 13.34 -2.57
C SER A 270 -22.84 12.36 -1.87
N ASP A 271 -22.33 11.19 -1.47
CA ASP A 271 -23.11 10.03 -1.02
C ASP A 271 -22.61 9.48 0.34
N CYS A 272 -22.19 10.36 1.26
CA CYS A 272 -21.71 9.97 2.60
C CYS A 272 -22.76 10.18 3.71
N GLY A 273 -24.04 10.37 3.37
CA GLY A 273 -25.08 10.73 4.32
C GLY A 273 -25.31 9.70 5.42
N ASP A 274 -25.28 8.41 5.07
CA ASP A 274 -25.50 7.32 6.00
C ASP A 274 -24.32 7.16 6.96
N GLU A 275 -23.07 7.21 6.47
CA GLU A 275 -21.87 7.15 7.30
C GLU A 275 -21.80 8.36 8.26
N LEU A 276 -22.05 9.57 7.75
CA LEU A 276 -22.06 10.78 8.58
C LEU A 276 -23.11 10.68 9.69
N LYS A 277 -24.30 10.18 9.36
CA LYS A 277 -25.37 9.97 10.34
C LYS A 277 -24.96 8.97 11.42
N GLU A 278 -24.39 7.82 11.04
CA GLU A 278 -23.91 6.82 11.99
C GLU A 278 -22.86 7.39 12.95
N TRP A 279 -21.90 8.16 12.42
CA TRP A 279 -20.84 8.77 13.24
C TRP A 279 -21.40 9.82 14.20
N VAL A 280 -22.29 10.69 13.73
CA VAL A 280 -22.93 11.70 14.60
C VAL A 280 -23.82 11.03 15.66
N ASP A 281 -24.52 9.95 15.32
CA ASP A 281 -25.30 9.17 16.28
C ASP A 281 -24.41 8.59 17.39
N ALA A 282 -23.24 8.04 17.02
CA ALA A 282 -22.26 7.57 17.99
C ALA A 282 -21.73 8.72 18.87
N ILE A 283 -21.45 9.89 18.28
CA ILE A 283 -20.98 11.08 19.01
C ILE A 283 -22.00 11.52 20.05
N VAL A 284 -23.25 11.73 19.65
CA VAL A 284 -24.33 12.20 20.52
C VAL A 284 -24.64 11.19 21.64
N ARG A 285 -24.45 9.89 21.39
CA ARG A 285 -24.65 8.85 22.40
C ARG A 285 -23.58 8.83 23.48
N ILE A 286 -22.33 9.10 23.12
CA ILE A 286 -21.17 8.96 24.02
C ILE A 286 -20.83 10.30 24.70
N ARG A 287 -21.02 11.42 24.02
CA ARG A 287 -20.63 12.76 24.47
C ARG A 287 -21.86 13.62 24.77
N ASN A 288 -21.91 14.17 25.98
CA ASN A 288 -22.88 15.20 26.35
C ASN A 288 -22.70 16.46 25.50
N SER A 289 -23.80 17.18 25.24
CA SER A 289 -23.74 18.46 24.54
C SER A 289 -22.89 19.48 25.28
N GLY A 290 -22.15 20.29 24.53
CA GLY A 290 -21.30 21.36 25.09
C GLY A 290 -20.17 21.77 24.15
N GLY A 291 -19.33 22.70 24.57
CA GLY A 291 -18.18 23.17 23.80
C GLY A 291 -17.13 22.08 23.53
N VAL A 292 -16.45 22.18 22.39
CA VAL A 292 -15.36 21.26 21.98
C VAL A 292 -13.96 21.77 22.35
N SER A 293 -13.91 22.91 23.01
CA SER A 293 -12.72 23.59 23.51
C SER A 293 -13.12 24.36 24.77
N ASP A 294 -12.15 24.61 25.66
CA ASP A 294 -12.32 25.50 26.81
C ASP A 294 -12.55 26.96 26.37
N ASP A 295 -12.18 27.29 25.13
CA ASP A 295 -12.54 28.56 24.49
C ASP A 295 -13.98 28.49 23.96
N TRP A 296 -14.86 29.25 24.63
CA TRP A 296 -16.25 29.40 24.25
C TRP A 296 -16.42 29.99 22.84
N GLN A 297 -15.59 30.97 22.45
CA GLN A 297 -15.68 31.60 21.13
C GLN A 297 -15.28 30.62 20.04
N GLU A 298 -14.24 29.82 20.27
CA GLU A 298 -13.81 28.78 19.34
C GLU A 298 -14.91 27.72 19.15
N SER A 299 -15.48 27.23 20.26
CA SER A 299 -16.59 26.28 20.26
C SER A 299 -17.83 26.82 19.55
N ARG A 300 -18.16 28.10 19.78
CA ARG A 300 -19.28 28.75 19.10
C ARG A 300 -19.03 28.89 17.61
N ALA A 301 -17.82 29.32 17.22
CA ALA A 301 -17.45 29.52 15.83
C ALA A 301 -17.48 28.23 15.01
N VAL A 302 -17.12 27.09 15.61
CA VAL A 302 -17.24 25.79 14.92
C VAL A 302 -18.69 25.32 14.82
N ALA A 303 -19.52 25.52 15.86
CA ALA A 303 -20.95 25.21 15.80
C ALA A 303 -21.67 26.02 14.70
N ASP A 304 -21.37 27.33 14.61
CA ASP A 304 -21.92 28.19 13.58
C ASP A 304 -21.39 27.83 12.17
N PHE A 305 -20.15 27.35 12.07
CA PHE A 305 -19.63 26.76 10.83
C PHE A 305 -20.44 25.53 10.41
N VAL A 306 -20.69 24.56 11.30
CA VAL A 306 -21.51 23.38 10.96
C VAL A 306 -22.93 23.78 10.53
N LYS A 307 -23.54 24.77 11.19
CA LYS A 307 -24.85 25.31 10.78
C LYS A 307 -24.82 25.94 9.40
N SER A 308 -23.71 26.60 9.03
CA SER A 308 -23.57 27.16 7.68
C SER A 308 -23.55 26.07 6.59
N GLN A 309 -23.01 24.88 6.90
CA GLN A 309 -22.95 23.74 5.98
C GLN A 309 -24.33 23.19 5.62
N LEU A 310 -25.34 23.36 6.48
CA LEU A 310 -26.73 22.95 6.21
C LEU A 310 -27.33 23.60 4.95
N ARG A 311 -26.76 24.71 4.48
CA ARG A 311 -27.23 25.42 3.28
C ARG A 311 -26.67 24.85 1.98
N VAL A 312 -25.50 24.20 2.03
CA VAL A 312 -24.74 23.78 0.84
C VAL A 312 -24.63 22.26 0.73
N ARG A 313 -24.70 21.53 1.85
CA ARG A 313 -24.59 20.08 1.86
C ARG A 313 -25.89 19.38 1.42
N PRO A 314 -25.79 18.15 0.87
CA PRO A 314 -26.93 17.35 0.44
C PRO A 314 -28.01 17.18 1.54
N GLU A 315 -29.27 17.06 1.13
CA GLU A 315 -30.42 16.94 2.05
C GLU A 315 -30.27 15.78 3.05
N GLN A 316 -29.71 14.66 2.60
CA GLN A 316 -29.49 13.45 3.40
C GLN A 316 -28.56 13.70 4.60
N GLU A 317 -27.66 14.69 4.51
CA GLU A 317 -26.70 15.00 5.58
C GLU A 317 -27.24 16.00 6.60
N LYS A 318 -28.24 16.80 6.24
CA LYS A 318 -28.68 17.96 7.05
C LYS A 318 -29.10 17.57 8.46
N PHE A 319 -29.77 16.44 8.61
CA PHE A 319 -30.17 15.95 9.93
C PHE A 319 -28.96 15.61 10.82
N ALA A 320 -27.95 14.94 10.27
CA ALA A 320 -26.73 14.62 11.00
C ALA A 320 -25.94 15.89 11.35
N LEU A 321 -25.78 16.81 10.38
CA LEU A 321 -25.09 18.09 10.60
C LEU A 321 -25.78 18.96 11.66
N GLN A 322 -27.11 19.02 11.66
CA GLN A 322 -27.88 19.76 12.67
C GLN A 322 -27.61 19.18 14.07
N ARG A 323 -27.66 17.86 14.21
CA ARG A 323 -27.40 17.19 15.49
C ARG A 323 -25.95 17.35 15.96
N LEU A 324 -25.00 17.33 15.04
CA LEU A 324 -23.61 17.62 15.36
C LEU A 324 -23.47 19.06 15.87
N ALA A 325 -24.06 20.03 15.17
CA ALA A 325 -24.03 21.43 15.58
C ALA A 325 -24.64 21.64 16.96
N ASP A 326 -25.76 21.00 17.26
CA ASP A 326 -26.42 21.07 18.57
C ASP A 326 -25.56 20.41 19.66
N ASN A 327 -24.90 19.29 19.36
CA ASN A 327 -24.00 18.63 20.31
C ASN A 327 -22.74 19.44 20.64
N ILE A 328 -22.19 20.20 19.67
CA ILE A 328 -20.96 20.98 19.87
C ILE A 328 -21.19 22.45 20.24
N THR A 329 -22.46 22.89 20.34
CA THR A 329 -22.78 24.25 20.75
C THR A 329 -22.46 24.42 22.25
N PRO A 330 -21.62 25.39 22.64
CA PRO A 330 -21.34 25.66 24.05
C PRO A 330 -22.53 26.32 24.75
N GLU A 331 -22.70 26.06 26.05
CA GLU A 331 -23.69 26.78 26.87
C GLU A 331 -23.32 28.27 27.01
N PRO A 332 -24.28 29.19 27.11
CA PRO A 332 -23.99 30.61 27.31
C PRO A 332 -23.18 30.86 28.59
N LEU A 333 -22.16 31.71 28.51
CA LEU A 333 -21.49 32.24 29.70
C LEU A 333 -22.46 33.23 30.39
N PHE A 334 -22.85 32.92 31.63
CA PHE A 334 -23.71 33.78 32.46
C PHE A 334 -22.91 34.88 33.18
#